data_AF-A0A353QW18-F1
#
_entry.id   AF-A0A353QW18-F1
#
_cell.length_a   1.000
_cell.length_b   1.000
_cell.length_c   1.000
_cell.angle_alpha   90.00
_cell.angle_beta   90.00
_cell.angle_gamma   90.00
#
_symmetry.space_group_name_H-M   'P 1'
#
loop_
_entity.id
_entity.type
_entity.pdbx_description
1 polymer ?
#
loop_
_entity_poly.entity_id
_entity_poly.type
_entity_poly.pdbx_seq_one_letter_code
_entity_poly.pdbx_strand_id
1 'polypeptide(L)' 'MTNNVMQGYSAFIYEVKDRYMAECSTLRVVSSGITPHEAVENLKQEIHNTFKNNEIQINPVFERR' A
#
# COMPACT_ATOMS: atom_id res chain seq x y z
N MET A 1 -9.35 5.29 27.59
CA MET A 1 -8.32 5.65 26.60
C MET A 1 -8.43 4.63 25.48
N THR A 2 -9.06 4.99 24.36
CA THR A 2 -9.09 4.12 23.18
C THR A 2 -7.71 4.13 22.58
N ASN A 3 -6.97 3.03 22.70
CA ASN A 3 -5.76 2.81 21.93
C ASN A 3 -6.17 2.84 20.45
N ASN A 4 -5.84 3.92 19.74
CA ASN A 4 -5.81 3.91 18.28
C ASN A 4 -4.70 2.95 17.90
N VAL A 5 -5.06 1.67 17.75
CA VAL A 5 -4.16 0.66 17.18
C VAL A 5 -3.95 1.09 15.74
N MET A 6 -2.81 1.72 15.44
CA MET A 6 -2.39 1.96 14.06
C MET A 6 -2.43 0.62 13.33
N GLN A 7 -3.35 0.48 12.38
CA GLN A 7 -3.47 -0.73 11.59
C GLN A 7 -2.38 -0.69 10.52
N GLY A 8 -1.34 -1.48 10.74
CA GLY A 8 -0.29 -1.74 9.77
C GLY A 8 -0.71 -2.81 8.77
N TYR A 9 -0.74 -2.48 7.48
CA TYR A 9 -0.97 -3.43 6.40
C TYR A 9 0.32 -3.70 5.64
N SER A 10 0.51 -4.95 5.21
CA SER A 10 1.61 -5.28 4.30
C SER A 10 1.18 -5.04 2.87
N ALA A 11 2.09 -4.55 2.03
CA ALA A 11 1.89 -4.43 0.60
C ALA A 11 3.03 -5.12 -0.16
N PHE A 12 2.68 -5.95 -1.14
CA PHE A 12 3.63 -6.54 -2.07
C PHE A 12 3.98 -5.52 -3.14
N ILE A 13 5.28 -5.34 -3.39
CA ILE A 13 5.78 -4.48 -4.44
C ILE A 13 6.47 -5.32 -5.49
N TYR A 14 6.06 -5.16 -6.74
CA TYR A 14 6.64 -5.88 -7.88
C TYR A 14 6.65 -4.99 -9.12
N GLU A 15 7.62 -5.24 -10.00
CA GLU A 15 7.77 -4.53 -11.26
C GLU A 15 6.94 -5.20 -12.36
N VAL A 16 6.26 -4.38 -13.16
CA VAL A 16 5.49 -4.80 -14.34
C VAL A 16 5.82 -3.85 -15.48
N LYS A 17 6.65 -4.31 -16.43
CA LYS A 17 7.20 -3.50 -17.52
C LYS A 17 7.93 -2.28 -16.94
N ASP A 18 7.55 -1.06 -17.33
CA ASP A 18 8.19 0.19 -16.93
C ASP A 18 7.54 0.83 -15.68
N ARG A 19 6.81 0.05 -14.88
CA ARG A 19 6.08 0.53 -13.70
C ARG A 19 6.21 -0.42 -12.53
N TYR A 20 6.01 0.12 -11.34
CA TYR A 20 5.90 -0.63 -10.09
C TYR A 20 4.45 -0.72 -9.67
N MET A 21 4.03 -1.90 -9.24
CA MET A 21 2.72 -2.17 -8.66
C MET A 21 2.87 -2.32 -7.15
N ALA A 22 1.91 -1.80 -6.39
CA ALA A 22 1.81 -2.05 -4.97
C ALA A 22 0.43 -2.64 -4.66
N GLU A 23 0.40 -3.82 -4.05
CA GLU A 23 -0.82 -4.56 -3.77
C GLU A 23 -0.96 -4.84 -2.27
N CYS A 24 -2.06 -4.40 -1.67
CA CYS A 24 -2.46 -4.82 -0.33
C CYS A 24 -3.57 -5.87 -0.42
N SER A 25 -3.18 -7.15 -0.41
CA SER A 25 -4.14 -8.27 -0.60
C SER A 25 -5.19 -8.35 0.52
N THR A 26 -4.85 -7.91 1.74
CA THR A 26 -5.80 -7.84 2.87
C THR A 26 -6.98 -6.93 2.58
N LEU A 27 -6.71 -5.78 1.97
CA LEU A 27 -7.72 -4.77 1.67
C LEU A 27 -8.24 -4.86 0.22
N ARG A 28 -7.65 -5.74 -0.60
CA ARG A 28 -7.94 -5.89 -2.03
C ARG A 28 -7.80 -4.56 -2.79
N VAL A 29 -6.80 -3.77 -2.41
CA VAL A 29 -6.46 -2.50 -3.08
C VAL A 29 -5.12 -2.66 -3.80
N VAL A 30 -5.05 -2.11 -5.01
CA VAL A 30 -3.85 -2.10 -5.82
C VAL A 30 -3.63 -0.70 -6.39
N SER A 31 -2.38 -0.29 -6.50
CA SER A 31 -1.96 0.96 -7.15
C SER A 31 -0.72 0.73 -8.00
N SER A 32 -0.31 1.78 -8.73
CA SER A 32 0.91 1.76 -9.53
C SER A 32 1.67 3.08 -9.45
N GLY A 33 2.96 3.06 -9.76
CA GLY A 33 3.85 4.22 -9.83
C GLY A 33 5.03 3.96 -10.77
N ILE A 34 5.77 5.01 -11.13
CA ILE A 34 7.00 4.92 -11.92
C ILE A 34 8.16 4.45 -11.02
N THR A 35 8.05 4.68 -9.71
CA THR A 35 8.99 4.17 -8.70
C THR A 35 8.28 3.32 -7.65
N PRO A 36 9.00 2.44 -6.92
CA PRO A 36 8.43 1.70 -5.78
C PRO A 36 7.78 2.62 -4.74
N HIS A 37 8.42 3.74 -4.44
CA HIS A 37 7.94 4.71 -3.46
C HIS A 37 6.61 5.34 -3.90
N GLU A 38 6.53 5.77 -5.16
CA GLU A 38 5.30 6.33 -5.73
C GLU A 38 4.15 5.32 -5.72
N ALA A 39 4.41 4.06 -6.07
CA ALA A 39 3.39 3.02 -6.00
C ALA A 39 2.81 2.87 -4.57
N VAL A 40 3.67 2.89 -3.55
CA VAL A 40 3.24 2.83 -2.14
C VAL A 40 2.43 4.06 -1.73
N GLU A 41 2.86 5.28 -2.08
CA GLU A 41 2.11 6.49 -1.73
C GLU A 41 0.74 6.52 -2.42
N ASN A 42 0.66 6.12 -3.68
CA ASN A 42 -0.61 5.96 -4.38
C ASN A 42 -1.49 4.90 -3.72
N LEU A 43 -0.91 3.81 -3.20
CA LEU A 43 -1.65 2.77 -2.47
C LEU A 43 -2.25 3.32 -1.18
N LYS A 44 -1.49 4.13 -0.43
CA LYS A 44 -1.97 4.79 0.79
C LYS A 44 -3.16 5.69 0.50
N GLN A 45 -3.07 6.50 -0.55
CA GLN A 45 -4.16 7.38 -0.96
C GLN A 45 -5.41 6.58 -1.34
N GLU A 46 -5.25 5.50 -2.11
CA GLU A 46 -6.37 4.68 -2.55
C GLU A 46 -7.07 3.97 -1.38
N ILE A 47 -6.28 3.45 -0.43
CA ILE A 47 -6.81 2.88 0.81
C ILE A 47 -7.53 3.96 1.62
N HIS A 48 -6.97 5.16 1.76
CA HIS A 48 -7.61 6.25 2.49
C HIS A 48 -8.94 6.69 1.83
N ASN A 49 -8.97 6.76 0.51
CA ASN A 49 -10.18 7.07 -0.26
C ASN A 49 -11.25 5.98 -0.11
N THR A 50 -10.84 4.71 -0.12
CA THR A 50 -11.74 3.56 -0.03
C THR A 50 -12.34 3.39 1.37
N PHE A 51 -11.52 3.56 2.42
CA PHE A 51 -11.89 3.23 3.80
C PHE A 51 -12.11 4.45 4.71
N LYS A 52 -12.12 5.67 4.15
CA LYS A 52 -12.41 6.97 4.80
C LYS A 52 -12.34 6.96 6.34
N ASN A 53 -11.21 7.40 6.90
CA ASN A 53 -10.98 7.80 8.32
C ASN A 53 -10.01 6.97 9.21
N ASN A 54 -9.19 6.07 8.68
CA ASN A 54 -8.15 5.45 9.51
C ASN A 54 -6.75 5.90 9.10
N GLU A 55 -5.91 6.29 10.08
CA GLU A 55 -4.47 6.41 9.90
C GLU A 55 -3.92 5.01 9.62
N ILE A 56 -3.43 4.81 8.40
CA ILE A 56 -3.01 3.49 7.92
C ILE A 56 -1.52 3.51 7.66
N GLN A 57 -0.81 2.57 8.27
CA GLN A 57 0.60 2.33 8.01
C GLN A 57 0.74 1.22 6.96
N ILE A 58 1.54 1.45 5.91
CA ILE A 58 1.85 0.42 4.91
C ILE A 58 3.32 0.02 5.05
N ASN A 59 3.56 -1.27 5.29
CA ASN A 59 4.90 -1.85 5.33
C ASN A 59 5.19 -2.56 4.00
N PRO A 60 6.16 -2.06 3.20
CA PRO A 60 6.48 -2.66 1.91
C PRO A 60 7.22 -4.00 2.08
N VAL A 61 6.84 -5.01 1.30
CA VAL A 61 7.53 -6.30 1.19
C VAL A 61 8.04 -6.45 -0.25
N PHE A 62 9.36 -6.51 -0.40
CA PHE A 62 10.01 -6.67 -1.69
C PHE A 62 10.31 -8.15 -1.92
N GLU A 63 9.62 -8.79 -2.88
CA GLU A 63 10.02 -10.13 -3.34
C GLU A 63 11.22 -9.99 -4.28
N ARG A 64 12.34 -10.65 -3.95
CA ARG A 64 13.43 -10.88 -4.91
C ARG A 64 13.06 -12.10 -5.75
N ARG A 65 12.80 -11.90 -7.05
CA ARG A 65 12.74 -12.97 -8.05
C ARG A 65 13.84 -12.76 -9.08
#